data_AF-A0A7V8GJU0-F1
#
_entry.id   AF-A0A7V8GJU0-F1
#
_cell.length_a   1.000
_cell.length_b   1.000
_cell.length_c   1.000
_cell.angle_alpha   90.00
_cell.angle_beta   90.00
_cell.angle_gamma   90.00
#
_symmetry.space_group_name_H-M   'P 1'
#
loop_
_entity.id
_entity.type
_entity.pdbx_description
1 polymer ?
#
loop_
_entity_poly.entity_id
_entity_poly.type
_entity_poly.pdbx_seq_one_letter_code
_entity_poly.pdbx_strand_id
1 'polypeptide(L)'
;ISQGSSVIIFEKMPFLGVTTAKSGGVFWIPNNGYLKSQNVPDERLDALQYMVRLAHPTRYVPSDPLLGITQAEFDLIAAFYDNAPKVVEALGKNAGLKYMPWLTWEDKAYPDYYSDLPENKVRRGRSLVPDSSADPKHVVWPKNGGAGPALIHQLMQGLDKKPAQTLLDHKVLDVIRNADGAVVGLSIDRGD
;
A
#
# COMPACT_ATOMS: atom_id res chain seq x y z
N ILE A 1 15.92 -0.47 9.16
CA ILE A 1 15.66 -1.92 9.04
C ILE A 1 15.62 -2.34 7.56
N SER A 2 16.01 -3.57 7.25
CA SER A 2 16.33 -4.17 5.93
C SER A 2 17.64 -3.69 5.27
N GLN A 3 18.08 -2.48 5.59
CA GLN A 3 19.37 -1.90 5.15
C GLN A 3 20.24 -1.44 6.35
N GLY A 4 20.13 -2.10 7.50
CA GLY A 4 21.00 -1.87 8.67
C GLY A 4 20.59 -0.79 9.68
N SER A 5 19.63 0.09 9.38
CA SER A 5 19.19 1.12 10.35
C SER A 5 18.42 0.52 11.54
N SER A 6 18.64 1.03 12.75
CA SER A 6 17.68 0.91 13.87
C SER A 6 16.50 1.84 13.64
N VAL A 7 15.31 1.45 14.10
CA VAL A 7 14.06 2.21 13.86
C VAL A 7 13.27 2.33 15.15
N ILE A 8 12.68 3.51 15.39
CA ILE A 8 11.65 3.72 16.41
C ILE A 8 10.36 4.15 15.68
N ILE A 9 9.24 3.52 16.04
CA ILE A 9 7.90 3.81 15.53
C ILE A 9 7.10 4.42 16.69
N PHE A 10 6.53 5.60 16.47
CA PHE A 10 5.66 6.27 17.44
C PHE A 10 4.21 6.20 16.97
N GLU A 11 3.32 5.77 17.85
CA GLU A 11 1.87 5.79 17.66
C GLU A 11 1.25 6.60 18.80
N LYS A 12 0.36 7.54 18.44
CA LYS A 12 -0.29 8.43 19.40
C LYS A 12 -1.31 7.69 20.27
N MET A 13 -1.97 6.68 19.71
CA MET A 13 -3.04 5.95 20.38
C MET A 13 -2.50 4.77 21.20
N PRO A 14 -3.27 4.23 22.17
CA PRO A 14 -2.90 3.02 22.91
C PRO A 14 -3.04 1.73 22.09
N PHE A 15 -3.18 1.83 20.76
CA PHE A 15 -3.33 0.71 19.83
C PHE A 15 -2.83 1.07 18.43
N LEU A 16 -2.43 0.05 17.66
CA LEU A 16 -1.81 0.19 16.34
C LEU A 16 -2.81 0.29 15.19
N GLY A 17 -2.38 0.95 14.11
CA GLY A 17 -2.98 0.85 12.78
C GLY A 17 -4.20 1.74 12.52
N VAL A 18 -4.93 2.15 13.56
CA VAL A 18 -6.01 3.15 13.49
C VAL A 18 -6.98 2.91 12.31
N THR A 19 -6.99 3.75 11.28
CA THR A 19 -7.88 3.63 10.13
C THR A 19 -7.53 2.43 9.25
N THR A 20 -6.24 2.09 9.13
CA THR A 20 -5.81 0.87 8.44
C THR A 20 -6.38 -0.37 9.12
N ALA A 21 -6.35 -0.44 10.46
CA ALA A 21 -6.93 -1.55 11.20
C ALA A 21 -8.46 -1.63 11.03
N LYS A 22 -9.17 -0.51 10.84
CA LYS A 22 -10.61 -0.50 10.56
C LYS A 22 -10.97 -0.83 9.11
N SER A 23 -10.00 -0.78 8.19
CA SER A 23 -10.26 -0.94 6.77
C SER A 23 -10.60 -2.39 6.39
N GLY A 24 -11.11 -2.57 5.16
CA GLY A 24 -11.23 -3.89 4.55
C GLY A 24 -9.88 -4.58 4.25
N GLY A 25 -8.74 -3.97 4.58
CA GLY A 25 -7.40 -4.52 4.32
C GLY A 25 -7.03 -4.59 2.85
N VAL A 26 -7.80 -3.93 1.98
CA VAL A 26 -7.61 -3.95 0.54
C VAL A 26 -6.52 -2.95 0.16
N PHE A 27 -5.53 -3.40 -0.60
CA PHE A 27 -4.50 -2.54 -1.19
C PHE A 27 -4.42 -2.75 -2.69
N TRP A 28 -4.43 -1.65 -3.45
CA TRP A 28 -4.46 -1.66 -4.91
C TRP A 28 -3.04 -1.56 -5.47
N ILE A 29 -2.60 -2.60 -6.17
CA ILE A 29 -1.22 -2.80 -6.60
C ILE A 29 -1.25 -3.15 -8.09
N PRO A 30 -0.89 -2.20 -8.98
CA PRO A 30 -0.77 -2.51 -10.40
C PRO A 30 0.42 -3.42 -10.64
N ASN A 31 0.36 -4.20 -11.72
CA ASN A 31 1.42 -5.11 -12.15
C ASN A 31 1.94 -6.04 -11.02
N ASN A 32 1.04 -6.47 -10.15
CA ASN A 32 1.34 -7.32 -9.00
C ASN A 32 1.64 -8.77 -9.41
N GLY A 33 2.23 -9.53 -8.48
CA GLY A 33 2.59 -10.93 -8.73
C GLY A 33 1.40 -11.86 -9.04
N TYR A 34 0.18 -11.54 -8.60
CA TYR A 34 -1.01 -12.31 -8.97
C TYR A 34 -1.35 -12.10 -10.45
N LEU A 35 -1.36 -10.87 -10.96
CA LEU A 35 -1.59 -10.60 -12.38
C LEU A 35 -0.57 -11.32 -13.27
N LYS A 36 0.71 -11.27 -12.87
CA LYS A 36 1.79 -11.99 -13.57
C LYS A 36 1.57 -13.50 -13.58
N SER A 37 1.14 -14.10 -12.46
CA SER A 37 0.87 -15.55 -12.41
C SER A 37 -0.32 -15.97 -13.27
N GLN A 38 -1.23 -15.05 -13.57
CA GLN A 38 -2.35 -15.25 -14.48
C GLN A 38 -2.02 -14.89 -15.94
N ASN A 39 -0.77 -14.52 -16.25
CA ASN A 39 -0.36 -14.01 -17.57
C ASN A 39 -1.21 -12.81 -18.05
N VAL A 40 -1.67 -11.97 -17.11
CA VAL A 40 -2.42 -10.75 -17.44
C VAL A 40 -1.41 -9.59 -17.54
N PRO A 41 -1.20 -9.03 -18.75
CA PRO A 41 -0.33 -7.87 -18.91
C PRO A 41 -1.01 -6.63 -18.35
N ASP A 42 -0.42 -6.06 -17.31
CA ASP A 42 -0.77 -4.74 -16.79
C ASP A 42 0.32 -3.77 -17.25
N GLU A 43 0.19 -3.26 -18.47
CA GLU A 43 1.23 -2.44 -19.10
C GLU A 43 1.32 -1.08 -18.44
N ARG A 44 2.56 -0.57 -18.32
CA ARG A 44 2.83 0.69 -17.62
C ARG A 44 2.03 1.86 -18.19
N LEU A 45 2.10 2.07 -19.51
CA LEU A 45 1.43 3.20 -20.13
C LEU A 45 -0.10 3.15 -19.95
N ASP A 46 -0.69 1.97 -20.11
CA ASP A 46 -2.13 1.76 -19.93
C ASP A 46 -2.57 2.04 -18.49
N ALA A 47 -1.81 1.55 -17.49
CA ALA A 47 -2.09 1.83 -16.09
C ALA A 47 -1.95 3.32 -15.75
N LEU A 48 -0.94 4.01 -16.30
CA LEU A 48 -0.77 5.46 -16.13
C LEU A 48 -1.92 6.25 -16.77
N GLN A 49 -2.34 5.88 -17.97
CA GLN A 49 -3.50 6.49 -18.62
C GLN A 49 -4.75 6.34 -17.76
N TYR A 50 -5.01 5.15 -17.22
CA TYR A 50 -6.14 4.92 -16.33
C TYR A 50 -6.07 5.74 -15.04
N MET A 51 -4.90 5.78 -14.38
CA MET A 51 -4.72 6.53 -13.13
C MET A 51 -4.84 8.05 -13.35
N VAL A 52 -4.21 8.60 -14.39
CA VAL A 52 -4.31 10.03 -14.69
C VAL A 52 -5.74 10.41 -15.11
N ARG A 53 -6.41 9.57 -15.92
CA ARG A 53 -7.80 9.78 -16.32
C ARG A 53 -8.75 9.93 -15.13
N LEU A 54 -8.49 9.21 -14.04
CA LEU A 54 -9.28 9.26 -12.81
C LEU A 54 -8.85 10.37 -11.85
N ALA A 55 -7.55 10.58 -11.66
CA ALA A 55 -7.03 11.59 -10.73
C ALA A 55 -7.18 13.03 -11.26
N HIS A 56 -7.09 13.20 -12.59
CA HIS A 56 -7.06 14.51 -13.24
C HIS A 56 -7.98 14.56 -14.47
N PRO A 57 -9.27 14.24 -14.34
CA PRO A 57 -10.18 14.02 -15.46
C PRO A 57 -10.37 15.25 -16.37
N THR A 58 -10.25 16.46 -15.84
CA THR A 58 -10.44 17.72 -16.59
C THR A 58 -9.22 18.14 -17.39
N ARG A 59 -8.05 17.53 -17.13
CA ARG A 59 -6.78 17.84 -17.79
C ARG A 59 -6.23 16.68 -18.60
N TYR A 60 -6.82 15.49 -18.49
CA TYR A 60 -6.34 14.31 -19.16
C TYR A 60 -6.33 14.48 -20.69
N VAL A 61 -5.14 14.39 -21.27
CA VAL A 61 -4.92 14.42 -22.72
C VAL A 61 -4.11 13.19 -23.12
N PRO A 62 -4.72 12.11 -23.65
CA PRO A 62 -4.03 10.84 -23.89
C PRO A 62 -2.87 10.93 -24.89
N SER A 63 -2.90 11.92 -25.79
CA SER A 63 -1.85 12.16 -26.79
C SER A 63 -0.67 12.96 -26.26
N ASP A 64 -0.80 13.60 -25.09
CA ASP A 64 0.28 14.36 -24.47
C ASP A 64 1.26 13.40 -23.76
N PRO A 65 2.60 13.60 -23.88
CA PRO A 65 3.58 12.72 -23.22
C PRO A 65 3.45 12.62 -21.70
N LEU A 66 2.94 13.67 -21.06
CA LEU A 66 2.64 13.71 -19.62
C LEU A 66 1.15 13.51 -19.35
N LEU A 67 0.36 13.10 -20.35
CA LEU A 67 -1.08 12.86 -20.23
C LEU A 67 -1.88 14.12 -19.83
N GLY A 68 -1.34 15.31 -20.10
CA GLY A 68 -1.96 16.61 -19.83
C GLY A 68 -1.80 17.12 -18.39
N ILE A 69 -0.94 16.48 -17.58
CA ILE A 69 -0.63 16.90 -16.21
C ILE A 69 0.80 17.43 -16.08
N THR A 70 1.14 18.01 -14.94
CA THR A 70 2.49 18.53 -14.69
C THR A 70 3.48 17.38 -14.51
N GLN A 71 4.78 17.66 -14.74
CA GLN A 71 5.85 16.66 -14.53
C GLN A 71 5.82 16.06 -13.11
N ALA A 72 5.62 16.89 -12.08
CA ALA A 72 5.60 16.43 -10.70
C ALA A 72 4.42 15.48 -10.40
N GLU A 73 3.24 15.74 -10.97
CA GLU A 73 2.07 14.87 -10.85
C GLU A 73 2.29 13.54 -11.58
N PHE A 74 2.86 13.62 -12.79
CA PHE A 74 3.18 12.44 -13.58
C PHE A 74 4.20 11.56 -12.86
N ASP A 75 5.28 12.15 -12.34
CA ASP A 75 6.33 11.46 -11.61
C ASP A 75 5.78 10.77 -10.36
N LEU A 76 4.84 11.41 -9.65
CA LEU A 76 4.19 10.80 -8.48
C LEU A 76 3.37 9.55 -8.85
N ILE A 77 2.53 9.64 -9.89
CA ILE A 77 1.69 8.51 -10.35
C ILE A 77 2.57 7.40 -10.94
N ALA A 78 3.58 7.77 -11.72
CA ALA A 78 4.60 6.88 -12.25
C ALA A 78 5.34 6.13 -11.13
N ALA A 79 5.82 6.85 -10.12
CA ALA A 79 6.52 6.26 -8.99
C ALA A 79 5.62 5.28 -8.23
N PHE A 80 4.33 5.56 -8.07
CA PHE A 80 3.40 4.61 -7.47
C PHE A 80 3.32 3.32 -8.28
N TYR A 81 3.08 3.38 -9.59
CA TYR A 81 3.04 2.20 -10.44
C TYR A 81 4.36 1.41 -10.41
N ASP A 82 5.49 2.12 -10.57
CA ASP A 82 6.82 1.51 -10.70
C ASP A 82 7.31 0.86 -9.41
N ASN A 83 6.78 1.24 -8.24
CA ASN A 83 7.22 0.75 -6.93
C ASN A 83 6.19 -0.11 -6.19
N ALA A 84 4.89 0.02 -6.48
CA ALA A 84 3.83 -0.75 -5.83
C ALA A 84 4.12 -2.27 -5.76
N PRO A 85 4.43 -2.98 -6.87
CA PRO A 85 4.74 -4.41 -6.80
C PRO A 85 6.01 -4.70 -6.00
N LYS A 86 7.04 -3.85 -6.13
CA LYS A 86 8.32 -3.99 -5.40
C LYS A 86 8.13 -3.86 -3.89
N VAL A 87 7.29 -2.92 -3.45
CA VAL A 87 6.98 -2.71 -2.03
C VAL A 87 6.29 -3.94 -1.45
N VAL A 88 5.28 -4.49 -2.14
CA VAL A 88 4.56 -5.67 -1.65
C VAL A 88 5.46 -6.90 -1.61
N GLU A 89 6.30 -7.11 -2.63
CA GLU A 89 7.32 -8.17 -2.63
C GLU A 89 8.32 -7.99 -1.48
N ALA A 90 8.79 -6.77 -1.25
CA ALA A 90 9.70 -6.46 -0.16
C ALA A 90 9.05 -6.65 1.22
N LEU A 91 7.77 -6.31 1.39
CA LEU A 91 7.03 -6.59 2.62
C LEU A 91 6.83 -8.09 2.82
N GLY A 92 6.53 -8.85 1.76
CA GLY A 92 6.46 -10.31 1.84
C GLY A 92 7.78 -10.94 2.26
N LYS A 93 8.89 -10.49 1.67
CA LYS A 93 10.25 -10.98 1.99
C LYS A 93 10.72 -10.57 3.38
N ASN A 94 10.49 -9.31 3.77
CA ASN A 94 11.11 -8.75 4.97
C ASN A 94 10.20 -8.79 6.18
N ALA A 95 8.89 -8.62 6.01
CA ALA A 95 7.91 -8.58 7.09
C ALA A 95 7.02 -9.84 7.13
N GLY A 96 7.18 -10.76 6.19
CA GLY A 96 6.38 -12.00 6.17
C GLY A 96 4.95 -11.81 5.68
N LEU A 97 4.61 -10.64 5.12
CA LEU A 97 3.28 -10.36 4.58
C LEU A 97 2.87 -11.43 3.55
N LYS A 98 1.79 -12.14 3.84
CA LYS A 98 1.12 -13.04 2.90
C LYS A 98 -0.11 -12.32 2.37
N TYR A 99 -0.33 -12.43 1.07
CA TYR A 99 -1.43 -11.74 0.40
C TYR A 99 -1.99 -12.59 -0.72
N MET A 100 -3.23 -12.27 -1.10
CA MET A 100 -4.00 -12.93 -2.13
C MET A 100 -4.82 -11.88 -2.91
N PRO A 101 -5.29 -12.19 -4.14
CA PRO A 101 -6.24 -11.32 -4.81
C PRO A 101 -7.49 -11.12 -3.93
N TRP A 102 -8.03 -9.90 -3.92
CA TRP A 102 -9.35 -9.68 -3.34
C TRP A 102 -10.40 -10.32 -4.26
N LEU A 103 -11.18 -11.26 -3.73
CA LEU A 103 -12.16 -12.02 -4.51
C LEU A 103 -13.60 -11.60 -4.15
N THR A 104 -14.48 -11.64 -5.14
CA THR A 104 -15.93 -11.64 -4.94
C THR A 104 -16.39 -13.01 -4.42
N TRP A 105 -17.63 -13.09 -3.94
CA TRP A 105 -18.27 -14.35 -3.52
C TRP A 105 -18.51 -15.34 -4.67
N GLU A 106 -18.25 -14.93 -5.91
CA GLU A 106 -18.29 -15.79 -7.11
C GLU A 106 -16.89 -16.29 -7.51
N ASP A 107 -15.91 -16.20 -6.61
CA ASP A 107 -14.51 -16.58 -6.86
C ASP A 107 -13.85 -15.82 -8.03
N LYS A 108 -14.29 -14.59 -8.31
CA LYS A 108 -13.67 -13.70 -9.31
C LYS A 108 -12.87 -12.61 -8.63
N ALA A 109 -11.71 -12.25 -9.17
CA ALA A 109 -10.97 -11.08 -8.70
C ALA A 109 -11.82 -9.82 -8.77
N TYR A 110 -11.79 -8.99 -7.72
CA TYR A 110 -12.63 -7.80 -7.61
C TYR A 110 -12.31 -6.81 -8.74
N PRO A 111 -13.33 -6.17 -9.36
CA PRO A 111 -13.10 -5.18 -10.41
C PRO A 111 -12.66 -3.84 -9.84
N ASP A 112 -11.96 -3.06 -10.67
CA ASP A 112 -11.77 -1.65 -10.38
C ASP A 112 -13.12 -0.90 -10.47
N TYR A 113 -13.26 0.19 -9.71
CA TYR A 113 -14.52 0.95 -9.65
C TYR A 113 -14.97 1.51 -11.01
N TYR A 114 -14.02 1.88 -11.88
CA TYR A 114 -14.27 2.36 -13.22
C TYR A 114 -13.77 1.37 -14.29
N SER A 115 -14.12 0.09 -14.11
CA SER A 115 -13.67 -1.02 -14.96
C SER A 115 -14.15 -0.96 -16.42
N ASP A 116 -15.12 -0.11 -16.73
CA ASP A 116 -15.63 0.07 -18.10
C ASP A 116 -14.96 1.21 -18.86
N LEU A 117 -14.06 1.98 -18.22
CA LEU A 117 -13.31 3.01 -18.92
C LEU A 117 -12.40 2.40 -19.99
N PRO A 118 -12.32 3.01 -21.19
CA PRO A 118 -11.44 2.53 -22.26
C PRO A 118 -9.97 2.41 -21.85
N GLU A 119 -9.50 3.29 -20.96
CA GLU A 119 -8.15 3.30 -20.40
C GLU A 119 -7.89 2.11 -19.48
N ASN A 120 -8.92 1.50 -18.89
CA ASN A 120 -8.74 0.35 -18.01
C ASN A 120 -8.55 -0.97 -18.79
N LYS A 121 -7.30 -1.27 -19.15
CA LYS A 121 -6.97 -2.54 -19.83
C LYS A 121 -6.96 -3.76 -18.92
N VAL A 122 -6.87 -3.58 -17.59
CA VAL A 122 -6.92 -4.67 -16.60
C VAL A 122 -8.06 -4.42 -15.62
N ARG A 123 -9.23 -4.93 -15.98
CA ARG A 123 -10.49 -4.63 -15.27
C ARG A 123 -10.58 -5.21 -13.86
N ARG A 124 -9.79 -6.23 -13.53
CA ARG A 124 -9.85 -7.02 -12.29
C ARG A 124 -8.47 -7.44 -11.82
N GLY A 125 -8.30 -7.62 -10.51
CA GLY A 125 -7.12 -8.27 -9.93
C GLY A 125 -5.97 -7.36 -9.50
N ARG A 126 -6.14 -6.04 -9.57
CA ARG A 126 -5.19 -5.09 -8.97
C ARG A 126 -5.39 -4.91 -7.47
N SER A 127 -6.58 -5.21 -6.95
CA SER A 127 -6.85 -5.19 -5.50
C SER A 127 -6.45 -6.50 -4.84
N LEU A 128 -5.63 -6.40 -3.78
CA LEU A 128 -5.12 -7.50 -2.97
C LEU A 128 -5.59 -7.33 -1.52
N VAL A 129 -5.61 -8.43 -0.76
CA VAL A 129 -5.90 -8.46 0.68
C VAL A 129 -4.86 -9.33 1.39
N PRO A 130 -4.63 -9.16 2.71
CA PRO A 130 -3.79 -10.10 3.46
C PRO A 130 -4.40 -11.50 3.39
N ASP A 131 -3.54 -12.52 3.34
CA ASP A 131 -3.95 -13.92 3.46
C ASP A 131 -4.00 -14.29 4.95
N SER A 132 -5.19 -14.59 5.46
CA SER A 132 -5.47 -14.96 6.85
C SER A 132 -5.61 -16.48 7.05
N SER A 133 -5.13 -17.32 6.13
CA SER A 133 -5.18 -18.79 6.28
C SER A 133 -4.52 -19.30 7.56
N ALA A 134 -3.48 -18.62 8.04
CA ALA A 134 -2.80 -18.91 9.30
C ALA A 134 -3.53 -18.38 10.55
N ASP A 135 -4.53 -17.50 10.38
CA ASP A 135 -5.34 -16.97 11.48
C ASP A 135 -6.82 -16.82 11.06
N PRO A 136 -7.59 -17.92 11.14
CA PRO A 136 -8.98 -17.95 10.70
C PRO A 136 -9.90 -16.91 11.37
N LYS A 137 -9.52 -16.37 12.54
CA LYS A 137 -10.30 -15.36 13.26
C LYS A 137 -10.32 -14.01 12.53
N HIS A 138 -9.36 -13.79 11.64
CA HIS A 138 -9.23 -12.57 10.86
C HIS A 138 -9.63 -12.75 9.39
N VAL A 139 -10.34 -13.83 9.05
CA VAL A 139 -10.94 -14.03 7.73
C VAL A 139 -12.20 -13.19 7.60
N VAL A 140 -12.25 -12.33 6.58
CA VAL A 140 -13.37 -11.42 6.29
C VAL A 140 -13.86 -11.60 4.86
N TRP A 141 -12.95 -11.90 3.93
CA TRP A 141 -13.20 -12.09 2.51
C TRP A 141 -13.13 -13.58 2.13
N PRO A 142 -13.68 -13.95 0.96
CA PRO A 142 -13.60 -15.32 0.44
C PRO A 142 -12.15 -15.87 0.39
N LYS A 143 -12.03 -17.21 0.41
CA LYS A 143 -10.76 -17.95 0.29
C LYS A 143 -9.66 -17.50 1.28
N ASN A 144 -10.07 -17.18 2.52
CA ASN A 144 -9.19 -16.75 3.61
C ASN A 144 -8.67 -15.31 3.51
N GLY A 145 -9.27 -14.45 2.69
CA GLY A 145 -8.85 -13.06 2.63
C GLY A 145 -9.14 -12.32 3.95
N GLY A 146 -8.14 -11.64 4.48
CA GLY A 146 -8.22 -10.88 5.72
C GLY A 146 -8.52 -9.40 5.51
N ALA A 147 -8.83 -8.71 6.60
CA ALA A 147 -9.07 -7.27 6.61
C ALA A 147 -7.89 -6.48 7.22
N GLY A 148 -8.13 -5.19 7.49
CA GLY A 148 -7.18 -4.27 8.10
C GLY A 148 -6.43 -4.80 9.34
N PRO A 149 -7.09 -5.48 10.29
CA PRO A 149 -6.41 -6.01 11.47
C PRO A 149 -5.37 -7.08 11.12
N ALA A 150 -5.67 -7.97 10.16
CA ALA A 150 -4.74 -8.98 9.68
C ALA A 150 -3.49 -8.34 9.04
N LEU A 151 -3.70 -7.29 8.24
CA LEU A 151 -2.60 -6.56 7.61
C LEU A 151 -1.66 -5.95 8.65
N ILE A 152 -2.20 -5.23 9.64
CA ILE A 152 -1.40 -4.64 10.71
C ILE A 152 -0.69 -5.72 11.53
N HIS A 153 -1.40 -6.79 11.88
CA HIS A 153 -0.84 -7.89 12.65
C HIS A 153 0.38 -8.52 11.95
N GLN A 154 0.26 -8.87 10.67
CA GLN A 154 1.37 -9.47 9.91
C GLN A 154 2.57 -8.52 9.78
N LEU A 155 2.32 -7.23 9.51
CA LEU A 155 3.38 -6.24 9.40
C LEU A 155 4.14 -6.06 10.72
N MET A 156 3.42 -6.02 11.85
CA MET A 156 4.02 -5.86 13.18
C MET A 156 4.79 -7.12 13.61
N GLN A 157 4.25 -8.31 13.38
CA GLN A 157 4.98 -9.58 13.59
C GLN A 157 6.29 -9.62 12.80
N GLY A 158 6.28 -9.06 11.58
CA GLY A 158 7.48 -8.91 10.76
C GLY A 158 8.57 -8.06 11.41
N LEU A 159 8.22 -7.16 12.33
CA LEU A 159 9.16 -6.29 13.04
C LEU A 159 9.69 -6.92 14.33
N ASP A 160 8.98 -7.86 14.96
CA ASP A 160 9.35 -8.46 16.27
C ASP A 160 10.79 -9.01 16.32
N LYS A 161 11.31 -9.47 15.18
CA LYS A 161 12.68 -10.05 15.07
C LYS A 161 13.71 -9.06 14.52
N LYS A 162 13.39 -7.77 14.47
CA LYS A 162 14.22 -6.73 13.86
C LYS A 162 14.55 -5.65 14.90
N PRO A 163 15.62 -4.86 14.71
CA PRO A 163 15.95 -3.73 15.59
C PRO A 163 14.97 -2.55 15.41
N ALA A 164 13.69 -2.80 15.69
CA ALA A 164 12.58 -1.86 15.71
C ALA A 164 12.02 -1.78 17.12
N GLN A 165 11.78 -0.57 17.60
CA GLN A 165 11.00 -0.32 18.81
C GLN A 165 9.69 0.36 18.44
N THR A 166 8.58 -0.12 18.96
CA THR A 166 7.27 0.51 18.78
C THR A 166 6.81 1.08 20.11
N LEU A 167 6.46 2.36 20.12
CA LEU A 167 6.02 3.11 21.30
C LEU A 167 4.60 3.63 21.07
N LEU A 168 3.65 3.13 21.86
CA LEU A 168 2.25 3.57 21.88
C LEU A 168 2.08 4.72 22.88
N ASP A 169 0.98 5.46 22.77
CA ASP A 169 0.72 6.65 23.59
C ASP A 169 1.81 7.74 23.45
N HIS A 170 2.53 7.75 22.32
CA HIS A 170 3.59 8.72 22.04
C HIS A 170 3.20 9.60 20.84
N LYS A 171 2.97 10.88 21.11
CA LYS A 171 2.60 11.85 20.06
C LYS A 171 3.82 12.64 19.62
N VAL A 172 4.14 12.56 18.32
CA VAL A 172 5.09 13.49 17.70
C VAL A 172 4.51 14.90 17.71
N LEU A 173 5.22 15.84 18.33
CA LEU A 173 4.83 17.24 18.43
C LEU A 173 5.48 18.08 17.34
N ASP A 174 6.78 17.88 17.08
CA ASP A 174 7.54 18.66 16.10
C ASP A 174 8.80 17.93 15.63
N VAL A 175 9.41 18.43 14.55
CA VAL A 175 10.73 18.00 14.04
C VAL A 175 11.83 18.93 14.56
N ILE A 176 12.96 18.36 14.96
CA ILE A 176 14.14 19.12 15.38
C ILE A 176 15.07 19.26 14.19
N ARG A 177 15.52 20.50 13.90
CA ARG A 177 16.43 20.80 12.79
C ARG A 177 17.77 21.33 13.28
N ASN A 178 18.84 20.99 12.58
CA ASN A 178 20.17 21.58 12.80
C ASN A 178 20.30 22.95 12.11
N ALA A 179 21.48 23.57 12.20
CA ALA A 179 21.76 24.88 11.60
C ALA A 179 21.60 24.90 10.05
N ASP A 180 21.82 23.77 9.39
CA ASP A 180 21.67 23.62 7.93
C ASP A 180 20.22 23.33 7.51
N GLY A 181 19.29 23.27 8.46
CA GLY A 181 17.87 22.97 8.23
C GLY A 181 17.55 21.47 8.08
N ALA A 182 18.53 20.58 8.25
CA ALA A 182 18.34 19.13 8.19
C ALA A 182 17.61 18.63 9.44
N VAL A 183 16.68 17.68 9.26
CA VAL A 183 15.97 17.04 10.37
C VAL A 183 16.91 16.08 11.10
N VAL A 184 17.12 16.31 12.39
CA VAL A 184 18.05 15.54 13.24
C VAL A 184 17.36 14.88 14.45
N GLY A 185 16.07 15.11 14.64
CA GLY A 185 15.31 14.51 15.73
C GLY A 185 13.82 14.85 15.71
N LEU A 186 13.11 14.39 16.73
CA LEU A 186 11.69 14.64 16.96
C LEU A 186 11.48 15.11 18.40
N SER A 187 10.54 16.04 18.60
CA SER A 187 9.98 16.35 19.91
C SER A 187 8.74 15.48 20.13
N ILE A 188 8.68 14.77 21.26
CA ILE A 188 7.67 13.73 21.53
C ILE A 188 7.02 14.00 22.90
N ASP A 189 5.70 13.97 22.93
CA ASP A 189 4.90 13.82 24.15
C ASP A 189 4.79 12.33 24.47
N ARG A 190 5.20 11.94 25.68
CA ARG A 190 5.29 10.55 26.13
C ARG A 190 4.00 10.02 26.75
N GLY A 191 2.98 10.87 26.88
CA GLY A 191 1.66 10.47 27.37
C GLY A 191 1.62 10.04 28.84
N ASP A 192 2.66 10.36 29.63
CA ASP A 192 2.79 10.12 31.08
C ASP A 192 2.49 11.35 31.95
#